data_AF-A0A672LN19-F1
#
_entry.id   AF-A0A672LN19-F1
#
_cell.length_a   1.000
_cell.length_b   1.000
_cell.length_c   1.000
_cell.angle_alpha   90.00
_cell.angle_beta   90.00
_cell.angle_gamma   90.00
#
_symmetry.space_group_name_H-M   'P 1'
#
loop_
_entity.id
_entity.type
_entity.pdbx_description
1 polymer ?
#
loop_
_entity_poly.entity_id
_entity_poly.type
_entity_poly.pdbx_seq_one_letter_code
_entity_poly.pdbx_strand_id
1 'polypeptide(L)'
;MFKKHIIFQILNLHPLVRPSNGLGKCRKNSSMTALEVLAGGGWDNLRNIDMGRVMNLSYSQCQTTEDGVYLIPDEVFVIPQKVSGVETNSEIITSWLNQTSSTSSSINADVSFLSVLNGKYSEENRRMKTHQVKDNSVTSQVQVGQNHIAYFPVIPLNFFRNSYLIMAPMSSQVLMLVPLWCKRTISASAGLNFFDKVKFDISSKESQESSEIRGYQSNVAYSLMQSHGGALFYPGITLQKWEESPLNNLVAIDRSGLPIHYFLNPTTFPGLPVPTVNKMASSVRQAAEQYYEVNKRPGCINPDSQNFNFQANIDDASCEGPITNLSFGGIYQTSVLQTTCMSNDYEARTRFSVPFAGFFSCQSGNPLANGQNRCPPQFSQHLAAISDGCQILYCVQSGVFTGGQLKPVHLPPFTSPPLIGMIATNTVAVMTEGDYVWRRKGWCSCRVFILVALVVAGTVFLMKKRGSSGLRVINDDCYVHYYIQQQNTSVA
;
A
#
# COMPACT_ATOMS: atom_id res chain seq x y z
N MET A 1 3.98 9.80 53.33
CA MET A 1 2.79 10.38 52.66
C MET A 1 2.78 9.91 51.21
N PHE A 2 1.65 9.36 50.77
CA PHE A 2 1.49 8.51 49.59
C PHE A 2 1.88 9.16 48.25
N LYS A 3 2.87 8.59 47.56
CA LYS A 3 3.03 8.66 46.09
C LYS A 3 1.98 7.72 45.48
N LYS A 4 0.97 8.24 44.79
CA LYS A 4 0.09 7.44 43.92
C LYS A 4 0.63 7.47 42.49
N HIS A 5 1.31 6.39 42.11
CA HIS A 5 1.53 6.03 40.71
C HIS A 5 0.17 5.71 40.07
N ILE A 6 -0.20 6.45 39.03
CA ILE A 6 -1.27 6.08 38.10
C ILE A 6 -0.65 5.08 37.14
N ILE A 7 -0.87 3.78 37.40
CA ILE A 7 -0.59 2.71 36.46
C ILE A 7 -1.73 2.73 35.43
N PHE A 8 -1.44 3.14 34.20
CA PHE A 8 -2.30 2.83 33.06
C PHE A 8 -2.37 1.29 32.96
N GLN A 9 -3.55 0.73 33.20
CA GLN A 9 -3.83 -0.64 32.78
C GLN A 9 -3.70 -0.68 31.26
N ILE A 10 -2.57 -1.22 30.81
CA ILE A 10 -2.42 -1.80 29.49
C ILE A 10 -3.62 -2.72 29.32
N LEU A 11 -4.47 -2.40 28.34
CA LEU A 11 -5.54 -3.27 27.87
C LEU A 11 -4.99 -4.69 27.80
N ASN A 12 -5.57 -5.59 28.59
CA ASN A 12 -5.40 -7.02 28.42
C ASN A 12 -5.83 -7.35 26.99
N LEU A 13 -4.87 -7.34 26.06
CA LEU A 13 -4.92 -8.10 24.82
C LEU A 13 -5.01 -9.57 25.25
N HIS A 14 -6.22 -10.00 25.59
CA HIS A 14 -6.55 -11.41 25.50
C HIS A 14 -6.13 -11.82 24.09
N PRO A 15 -5.33 -12.88 23.90
CA PRO A 15 -5.10 -13.38 22.57
C PRO A 15 -6.49 -13.64 21.99
N LEU A 16 -6.85 -12.89 20.95
CA LEU A 16 -8.06 -13.17 20.18
C LEU A 16 -7.96 -14.65 19.84
N VAL A 17 -8.79 -15.48 20.49
CA VAL A 17 -8.94 -16.89 20.15
C VAL A 17 -9.46 -16.87 18.73
N ARG A 18 -8.56 -16.89 17.75
CA ARG A 18 -8.94 -16.98 16.35
C ARG A 18 -9.66 -18.31 16.23
N PRO A 19 -10.97 -18.33 15.94
CA PRO A 19 -11.66 -19.58 15.72
C PRO A 19 -10.86 -20.37 14.66
N SER A 20 -10.59 -21.64 14.95
CA SER A 20 -9.85 -22.49 14.02
C SER A 20 -10.57 -22.49 12.69
N ASN A 21 -9.88 -22.07 11.63
CA ASN A 21 -10.42 -22.04 10.27
C ASN A 21 -10.58 -23.44 9.64
N GLY A 22 -10.37 -24.51 10.42
CA GLY A 22 -10.52 -25.89 9.96
C GLY A 22 -9.26 -26.50 9.35
N LEU A 23 -8.25 -25.70 8.98
CA LEU A 23 -7.08 -26.19 8.24
C LEU A 23 -6.31 -27.30 8.98
N GLY A 24 -6.16 -27.16 10.29
CA GLY A 24 -5.49 -28.17 11.11
C GLY A 24 -6.24 -29.51 11.16
N LYS A 25 -7.55 -29.53 10.90
CA LYS A 25 -8.33 -30.78 10.77
C LYS A 25 -8.08 -31.43 9.41
N CYS A 26 -8.06 -30.64 8.32
CA CYS A 26 -7.76 -31.16 6.99
C CYS A 26 -6.34 -31.75 6.90
N ARG A 27 -5.34 -31.08 7.48
CA ARG A 27 -3.94 -31.57 7.53
C ARG A 27 -3.75 -32.86 8.35
N LYS A 28 -4.68 -33.21 9.24
CA LYS A 28 -4.61 -34.49 9.96
C LYS A 28 -5.06 -35.66 9.09
N ASN A 29 -5.93 -35.39 8.11
CA ASN A 29 -6.48 -36.40 7.22
C ASN A 29 -5.71 -36.52 5.89
N SER A 30 -4.91 -35.51 5.53
CA SER A 30 -4.01 -35.55 4.37
C SER A 30 -2.65 -34.94 4.69
N SER A 31 -1.57 -35.53 4.17
CA SER A 31 -0.20 -34.98 4.26
C SER A 31 0.06 -33.83 3.26
N MET A 32 -1.01 -33.23 2.72
CA MET A 32 -0.94 -32.18 1.70
C MET A 32 -0.56 -30.83 2.32
N THR A 33 0.21 -30.05 1.58
CA THR A 33 0.54 -28.67 1.95
C THR A 33 -0.66 -27.76 1.69
N ALA A 34 -0.83 -26.75 2.54
CA ALA A 34 -1.82 -25.72 2.27
C ALA A 34 -1.20 -24.70 1.33
N LEU A 35 -1.97 -24.22 0.37
CA LEU A 35 -1.51 -23.17 -0.51
C LEU A 35 -1.19 -21.91 0.29
N GLU A 36 0.04 -21.41 0.17
CA GLU A 36 0.52 -20.27 0.97
C GLU A 36 0.10 -18.91 0.38
N VAL A 37 0.02 -18.83 -0.93
CA VAL A 37 -0.33 -17.61 -1.64
C VAL A 37 -1.84 -17.59 -1.88
N LEU A 38 -2.54 -16.71 -1.18
CA LEU A 38 -3.99 -16.66 -1.13
C LEU A 38 -4.49 -15.26 -1.52
N ALA A 39 -5.57 -15.23 -2.30
CA ALA A 39 -6.30 -14.00 -2.59
C ALA A 39 -7.08 -13.49 -1.35
N GLY A 40 -7.59 -12.25 -1.43
CA GLY A 40 -8.39 -11.64 -0.35
C GLY A 40 -7.58 -11.00 0.78
N GLY A 41 -6.28 -10.79 0.56
CA GLY A 41 -5.43 -9.91 1.37
C GLY A 41 -5.62 -8.44 1.02
N GLY A 42 -5.29 -7.55 1.96
CA GLY A 42 -5.13 -6.13 1.74
C GLY A 42 -3.79 -5.84 1.08
N TRP A 43 -3.74 -4.80 0.26
CA TRP A 43 -2.57 -4.41 -0.50
C TRP A 43 -2.34 -2.90 -0.41
N ASP A 44 -1.10 -2.50 -0.17
CA ASP A 44 -0.68 -1.11 -0.27
C ASP A 44 -0.09 -0.86 -1.67
N ASN A 45 -0.87 -0.19 -2.51
CA ASN A 45 -0.52 0.05 -3.90
C ASN A 45 0.55 1.14 -4.10
N LEU A 46 0.87 1.96 -3.09
CA LEU A 46 1.97 2.91 -3.21
C LEU A 46 3.31 2.19 -3.04
N ARG A 47 3.36 1.28 -2.07
CA ARG A 47 4.58 0.55 -1.66
C ARG A 47 4.75 -0.81 -2.34
N ASN A 48 3.72 -1.36 -2.95
CA ASN A 48 3.63 -2.74 -3.41
C ASN A 48 3.90 -3.75 -2.28
N ILE A 49 3.17 -3.64 -1.16
CA ILE A 49 3.31 -4.56 -0.03
C ILE A 49 1.97 -5.11 0.47
N ASP A 50 2.00 -6.34 0.97
CA ASP A 50 0.88 -7.00 1.63
C ASP A 50 0.54 -6.35 2.98
N MET A 51 -0.75 -6.06 3.21
CA MET A 51 -1.28 -5.38 4.41
C MET A 51 -2.14 -6.29 5.30
N GLY A 52 -1.99 -7.60 5.18
CA GLY A 52 -2.69 -8.59 5.99
C GLY A 52 -4.03 -9.05 5.40
N ARG A 53 -4.76 -9.92 6.11
CA ARG A 53 -5.97 -10.57 5.60
C ARG A 53 -7.20 -9.66 5.74
N VAL A 54 -7.97 -9.50 4.66
CA VAL A 54 -9.25 -8.76 4.64
C VAL A 54 -10.44 -9.72 4.58
N MET A 55 -10.34 -10.76 3.75
CA MET A 55 -11.39 -11.77 3.60
C MET A 55 -11.27 -12.89 4.64
N ASN A 56 -12.42 -13.42 5.07
CA ASN A 56 -12.42 -14.65 5.86
C ASN A 56 -12.21 -15.85 4.94
N LEU A 57 -11.36 -16.79 5.36
CA LEU A 57 -11.02 -17.99 4.59
C LEU A 57 -11.23 -19.21 5.47
N SER A 58 -12.08 -20.14 5.03
CA SER A 58 -12.40 -21.36 5.76
C SER A 58 -11.92 -22.61 5.00
N TYR A 59 -11.62 -23.67 5.74
CA TYR A 59 -11.21 -24.98 5.22
C TYR A 59 -12.13 -26.06 5.82
N SER A 60 -13.45 -25.84 5.75
CA SER A 60 -14.43 -26.76 6.31
C SER A 60 -14.68 -27.96 5.39
N GLN A 61 -14.53 -27.77 4.08
CA GLN A 61 -14.75 -28.81 3.07
C GLN A 61 -13.45 -29.53 2.68
N CYS A 62 -12.30 -29.07 3.19
CA CYS A 62 -10.97 -29.60 2.84
C CYS A 62 -10.76 -29.73 1.33
N GLN A 63 -11.20 -28.71 0.57
CA GLN A 63 -11.05 -28.69 -0.87
C GLN A 63 -9.57 -28.76 -1.26
N THR A 64 -9.32 -29.39 -2.41
CA THR A 64 -8.00 -29.45 -3.03
C THR A 64 -8.03 -28.81 -4.41
N THR A 65 -6.86 -28.44 -4.91
CA THR A 65 -6.68 -28.16 -6.33
C THR A 65 -7.06 -29.38 -7.18
N GLU A 66 -7.39 -29.17 -8.46
CA GLU A 66 -7.75 -30.26 -9.39
C GLU A 66 -6.61 -31.28 -9.58
N ASP A 67 -5.37 -30.83 -9.48
CA ASP A 67 -4.17 -31.67 -9.53
C ASP A 67 -3.87 -32.39 -8.19
N GLY A 68 -4.66 -32.12 -7.14
CA GLY A 68 -4.53 -32.77 -5.83
C GLY A 68 -3.26 -32.41 -5.05
N VAL A 69 -2.55 -31.35 -5.45
CA VAL A 69 -1.26 -30.96 -4.84
C VAL A 69 -1.48 -30.12 -3.57
N TYR A 70 -2.45 -29.20 -3.57
CA TYR A 70 -2.65 -28.24 -2.49
C TYR A 70 -4.04 -28.29 -1.88
N LEU A 71 -4.10 -28.02 -0.57
CA LEU A 71 -5.35 -27.65 0.11
C LEU A 71 -5.69 -26.17 -0.15
N ILE A 72 -6.93 -25.91 -0.55
CA ILE A 72 -7.44 -24.57 -0.87
C ILE A 72 -8.61 -24.20 0.06
N PRO A 73 -8.81 -22.89 0.35
CA PRO A 73 -9.98 -22.44 1.09
C PRO A 73 -11.28 -22.69 0.32
N ASP A 74 -12.38 -22.85 1.05
CA ASP A 74 -13.70 -23.12 0.51
C ASP A 74 -14.23 -21.98 -0.39
N GLU A 75 -13.73 -20.75 -0.19
CA GLU A 75 -14.10 -19.54 -0.93
C GLU A 75 -13.17 -19.23 -2.14
N VAL A 76 -12.23 -20.11 -2.47
CA VAL A 76 -11.23 -19.87 -3.52
C VAL A 76 -11.29 -20.99 -4.54
N PHE A 77 -11.21 -20.64 -5.82
CA PHE A 77 -11.01 -21.62 -6.90
C PHE A 77 -9.73 -21.31 -7.68
N VAL A 78 -9.21 -22.36 -8.31
CA VAL A 78 -7.90 -22.37 -8.93
C VAL A 78 -8.05 -22.75 -10.39
N ILE A 79 -7.44 -21.98 -11.29
CA ILE A 79 -7.36 -22.33 -12.70
C ILE A 79 -5.90 -22.64 -13.03
N PRO A 80 -5.55 -23.89 -13.37
CA PRO A 80 -4.21 -24.22 -13.80
C PRO A 80 -3.93 -23.55 -15.15
N GLN A 81 -2.91 -22.71 -15.21
CA GLN A 81 -2.44 -22.06 -16.43
C GLN A 81 -0.95 -22.31 -16.60
N LYS A 82 -0.60 -23.34 -17.38
CA LYS A 82 0.80 -23.66 -17.67
C LYS A 82 1.30 -22.81 -18.83
N VAL A 83 1.95 -21.69 -18.52
CA VAL A 83 2.61 -20.81 -19.50
C VAL A 83 4.07 -20.64 -19.09
N SER A 84 4.97 -21.35 -19.77
CA SER A 84 6.41 -21.14 -19.67
C SER A 84 6.88 -20.16 -20.74
N GLY A 85 7.48 -19.05 -20.35
CA GLY A 85 8.07 -18.09 -21.26
C GLY A 85 9.52 -17.82 -20.87
N VAL A 86 10.45 -18.05 -21.80
CA VAL A 86 11.84 -17.62 -21.64
C VAL A 86 12.05 -16.43 -22.58
N GLU A 87 12.13 -15.23 -22.02
CA GLU A 87 12.52 -14.05 -22.80
C GLU A 87 14.03 -14.02 -22.93
N THR A 88 14.52 -14.10 -24.16
CA THR A 88 15.97 -14.10 -24.43
C THR A 88 16.56 -12.71 -24.59
N ASN A 89 15.72 -11.72 -24.91
CA ASN A 89 16.12 -10.33 -25.10
C ASN A 89 15.82 -9.52 -23.84
N SER A 90 16.69 -8.55 -23.53
CA SER A 90 16.40 -7.62 -22.43
C SER A 90 15.47 -6.49 -22.86
N GLU A 91 14.57 -6.10 -21.95
CA GLU A 91 13.83 -4.84 -22.02
C GLU A 91 14.72 -3.70 -21.52
N ILE A 92 14.65 -2.55 -22.19
CA ILE A 92 15.38 -1.34 -21.78
C ILE A 92 14.39 -0.33 -21.20
N ILE A 93 14.47 -0.14 -19.89
CA ILE A 93 13.70 0.85 -19.15
C ILE A 93 14.51 2.14 -19.10
N THR A 94 14.14 3.08 -19.97
CA THR A 94 14.81 4.39 -20.11
C THR A 94 14.53 5.33 -18.95
N SER A 95 13.40 5.18 -18.27
CA SER A 95 12.98 6.04 -17.17
C SER A 95 12.24 5.26 -16.10
N TRP A 96 12.56 5.52 -14.83
CA TRP A 96 11.86 4.99 -13.65
C TRP A 96 10.36 5.37 -13.61
N LEU A 97 9.94 6.36 -14.41
CA LEU A 97 8.53 6.74 -14.55
C LEU A 97 7.73 5.69 -15.32
N ASN A 98 8.35 5.07 -16.31
CA ASN A 98 7.72 4.07 -17.18
C ASN A 98 7.95 2.64 -16.69
N GLN A 99 8.58 2.47 -15.53
CA GLN A 99 8.83 1.17 -14.96
C GLN A 99 7.53 0.45 -14.60
N THR A 100 7.38 -0.75 -15.14
CA THR A 100 6.38 -1.75 -14.76
C THR A 100 6.95 -2.64 -13.65
N SER A 101 6.13 -2.94 -12.63
CA SER A 101 6.59 -3.83 -11.55
C SER A 101 6.46 -5.29 -11.97
N SER A 102 7.47 -6.11 -11.67
CA SER A 102 7.48 -7.53 -12.03
C SER A 102 6.54 -8.42 -11.21
N THR A 103 6.01 -7.93 -10.09
CA THR A 103 5.18 -8.69 -9.15
C THR A 103 3.75 -8.15 -8.98
N SER A 104 3.47 -6.98 -9.57
CA SER A 104 2.26 -6.20 -9.31
C SER A 104 1.94 -5.24 -10.45
N SER A 105 2.22 -5.64 -11.69
CA SER A 105 1.98 -4.78 -12.87
C SER A 105 0.49 -4.50 -13.05
N SER A 106 -0.36 -5.53 -12.95
CA SER A 106 -1.80 -5.40 -13.21
C SER A 106 -2.50 -4.49 -12.19
N ILE A 107 -2.28 -4.69 -10.89
CA ILE A 107 -2.88 -3.85 -9.83
C ILE A 107 -2.37 -2.40 -9.84
N ASN A 108 -1.17 -2.16 -10.37
CA ASN A 108 -0.64 -0.80 -10.52
C ASN A 108 -1.23 -0.09 -11.75
N ALA A 109 -1.55 -0.84 -12.81
CA ALA A 109 -2.21 -0.33 -14.02
C ALA A 109 -3.72 -0.10 -13.84
N ASP A 110 -4.35 -0.81 -12.88
CA ASP A 110 -5.77 -0.68 -12.58
C ASP A 110 -6.18 0.74 -12.16
N VAL A 111 -7.46 1.07 -12.39
CA VAL A 111 -8.04 2.36 -12.04
C VAL A 111 -8.02 2.53 -10.52
N SER A 112 -7.24 3.52 -10.08
CA SER A 112 -7.07 3.92 -8.68
C SER A 112 -7.23 5.44 -8.59
N PHE A 113 -7.19 6.00 -7.37
CA PHE A 113 -7.39 7.43 -7.13
C PHE A 113 -6.38 8.30 -7.91
N LEU A 114 -5.11 7.90 -7.91
CA LEU A 114 -4.04 8.58 -8.64
C LEU A 114 -3.05 7.53 -9.17
N SER A 115 -3.38 6.93 -10.32
CA SER A 115 -2.65 5.80 -10.90
C SER A 115 -1.16 6.10 -11.15
N VAL A 116 -0.82 7.35 -11.45
CA VAL A 116 0.57 7.82 -11.65
C VAL A 116 1.47 7.53 -10.44
N LEU A 117 0.88 7.45 -9.24
CA LEU A 117 1.62 7.25 -7.98
C LEU A 117 1.79 5.78 -7.60
N ASN A 118 1.05 4.86 -8.23
CA ASN A 118 1.09 3.43 -7.93
C ASN A 118 2.51 2.86 -8.11
N GLY A 119 2.95 2.07 -7.15
CA GLY A 119 4.28 1.46 -7.11
C GLY A 119 5.47 2.41 -6.97
N LYS A 120 5.27 3.74 -6.95
CA LYS A 120 6.39 4.72 -6.92
C LYS A 120 7.13 4.78 -5.58
N TYR A 121 6.54 4.23 -4.51
CA TYR A 121 7.19 4.07 -3.22
C TYR A 121 7.75 2.66 -2.98
N SER A 122 7.60 1.76 -3.95
CA SER A 122 8.18 0.42 -3.87
C SER A 122 9.71 0.45 -3.81
N GLU A 123 10.28 -0.59 -3.22
CA GLU A 123 11.74 -0.75 -3.15
C GLU A 123 12.37 -0.85 -4.54
N GLU A 124 11.70 -1.53 -5.47
CA GLU A 124 12.07 -1.65 -6.88
C GLU A 124 12.20 -0.27 -7.55
N ASN A 125 11.15 0.55 -7.47
CA ASN A 125 11.13 1.86 -8.10
C ASN A 125 12.14 2.83 -7.46
N ARG A 126 12.19 2.87 -6.13
CA ARG A 126 13.12 3.77 -5.39
C ARG A 126 14.58 3.47 -5.70
N ARG A 127 14.94 2.18 -5.78
CA ARG A 127 16.27 1.74 -6.18
C ARG A 127 16.57 2.12 -7.62
N MET A 128 15.66 1.83 -8.55
CA MET A 128 15.82 2.19 -9.96
C MET A 128 16.03 3.70 -10.14
N LYS A 129 15.15 4.53 -9.55
CA LYS A 129 15.26 5.99 -9.60
C LYS A 129 16.60 6.49 -9.04
N THR A 130 17.01 5.95 -7.90
CA THR A 130 18.27 6.36 -7.25
C THR A 130 19.46 6.12 -8.16
N HIS A 131 19.50 4.96 -8.79
CA HIS A 131 20.59 4.55 -9.67
C HIS A 131 20.56 5.27 -11.02
N GLN A 132 19.41 5.34 -11.68
CA GLN A 132 19.28 6.04 -12.97
C GLN A 132 19.70 7.52 -12.87
N VAL A 133 19.33 8.19 -11.79
CA VAL A 133 19.66 9.61 -11.58
C VAL A 133 21.12 9.80 -11.15
N LYS A 134 21.63 9.01 -10.20
CA LYS A 134 22.99 9.19 -9.66
C LYS A 134 24.07 8.77 -10.65
N ASP A 135 23.84 7.66 -11.35
CA ASP A 135 24.82 7.03 -12.21
C ASP A 135 24.64 7.44 -13.69
N ASN A 136 23.68 8.32 -13.98
CA ASN A 136 23.28 8.76 -15.32
C ASN A 136 23.13 7.57 -16.29
N SER A 137 22.37 6.57 -15.83
CA SER A 137 22.26 5.25 -16.47
C SER A 137 20.82 4.93 -16.80
N VAL A 138 20.62 4.06 -17.79
CA VAL A 138 19.36 3.37 -18.05
C VAL A 138 19.37 1.98 -17.42
N THR A 139 18.19 1.40 -17.27
CA THR A 139 18.07 0.05 -16.73
C THR A 139 17.75 -0.94 -17.84
N SER A 140 18.51 -2.04 -17.91
CA SER A 140 18.22 -3.22 -18.72
C SER A 140 17.70 -4.32 -17.81
N GLN A 141 16.56 -4.92 -18.18
CA GLN A 141 15.91 -5.98 -17.42
C GLN A 141 15.76 -7.22 -18.30
N VAL A 142 16.15 -8.38 -17.79
CA VAL A 142 15.87 -9.69 -18.39
C VAL A 142 15.02 -10.46 -17.39
N GLN A 143 13.94 -11.08 -17.85
CA GLN A 143 13.08 -11.91 -17.02
C GLN A 143 13.00 -13.33 -17.58
N VAL A 144 13.09 -14.32 -16.71
CA VAL A 144 12.85 -15.73 -17.03
C VAL A 144 11.96 -16.30 -15.95
N GLY A 145 10.82 -16.83 -16.34
CA GLY A 145 9.84 -17.34 -15.39
C GLY A 145 8.88 -18.32 -16.01
N GLN A 146 8.29 -19.14 -15.14
CA GLN A 146 7.26 -20.09 -15.53
C GLN A 146 5.98 -19.73 -14.78
N ASN A 147 4.95 -19.30 -15.49
CA ASN A 147 3.64 -19.04 -14.90
C ASN A 147 2.89 -20.37 -14.88
N HIS A 148 2.38 -20.78 -13.72
CA HIS A 148 1.71 -22.08 -13.59
C HIS A 148 0.24 -21.97 -13.18
N ILE A 149 -0.17 -20.93 -12.45
CA ILE A 149 -1.50 -20.96 -11.82
C ILE A 149 -2.07 -19.55 -11.61
N ALA A 150 -3.32 -19.35 -12.05
CA ALA A 150 -4.11 -18.15 -11.78
C ALA A 150 -5.30 -18.47 -10.86
N TYR A 151 -5.55 -17.62 -9.88
CA TYR A 151 -6.59 -17.80 -8.86
C TYR A 151 -7.59 -16.66 -8.92
N PHE A 152 -8.84 -17.00 -8.62
CA PHE A 152 -9.94 -16.05 -8.53
C PHE A 152 -10.73 -16.33 -7.23
N PRO A 153 -11.13 -15.30 -6.47
CA PRO A 153 -11.99 -15.50 -5.32
C PRO A 153 -13.43 -15.85 -5.74
N VAL A 154 -14.04 -16.88 -5.13
CA VAL A 154 -15.48 -17.17 -5.25
C VAL A 154 -16.21 -16.43 -4.13
N ILE A 155 -16.75 -15.25 -4.43
CA ILE A 155 -17.73 -14.55 -3.57
C ILE A 155 -18.97 -14.31 -4.46
N PRO A 156 -20.22 -14.33 -3.94
CA PRO A 156 -21.40 -14.45 -4.80
C PRO A 156 -21.49 -13.35 -5.85
N LEU A 157 -21.31 -13.78 -7.10
CA LEU A 157 -21.89 -13.32 -8.37
C LEU A 157 -22.25 -11.83 -8.53
N ASN A 158 -21.36 -11.12 -9.24
CA ASN A 158 -21.63 -10.22 -10.39
C ASN A 158 -20.59 -9.08 -10.53
N PHE A 159 -19.77 -8.83 -9.50
CA PHE A 159 -18.80 -7.71 -9.49
C PHE A 159 -17.33 -8.09 -9.68
N PHE A 160 -16.95 -9.36 -9.50
CA PHE A 160 -15.55 -9.75 -9.31
C PHE A 160 -14.83 -10.37 -10.52
N ARG A 161 -15.35 -10.18 -11.73
CA ARG A 161 -14.80 -10.86 -12.93
C ARG A 161 -13.34 -10.49 -13.26
N ASN A 162 -12.81 -9.43 -12.66
CA ASN A 162 -11.49 -8.87 -12.98
C ASN A 162 -10.46 -8.92 -11.82
N SER A 163 -10.81 -9.44 -10.63
CA SER A 163 -9.84 -9.57 -9.52
C SER A 163 -9.26 -10.97 -9.46
N TYR A 164 -7.95 -11.09 -9.57
CA TYR A 164 -7.21 -12.34 -9.66
C TYR A 164 -5.82 -12.22 -9.05
N LEU A 165 -5.22 -13.38 -8.76
CA LEU A 165 -3.84 -13.49 -8.30
C LEU A 165 -3.12 -14.49 -9.19
N ILE A 166 -2.03 -14.06 -9.83
CA ILE A 166 -1.18 -14.95 -10.65
C ILE A 166 0.01 -15.37 -9.81
N MET A 167 0.21 -16.67 -9.76
CA MET A 167 1.31 -17.28 -9.05
C MET A 167 2.19 -18.07 -9.99
N ALA A 168 3.47 -17.99 -9.69
CA ALA A 168 4.46 -18.84 -10.28
C ALA A 168 5.22 -19.58 -9.18
N PRO A 169 5.62 -20.83 -9.43
CA PRO A 169 6.65 -21.48 -8.65
C PRO A 169 7.96 -20.73 -8.75
N MET A 170 8.24 -20.05 -9.86
CA MET A 170 9.44 -19.24 -10.01
C MET A 170 9.33 -18.13 -11.04
N SER A 171 9.95 -17.00 -10.73
CA SER A 171 10.29 -15.94 -11.67
C SER A 171 11.63 -15.33 -11.25
N SER A 172 12.61 -15.31 -12.15
CA SER A 172 13.90 -14.64 -11.93
C SER A 172 14.00 -13.47 -12.87
N GLN A 173 14.56 -12.39 -12.34
CA GLN A 173 14.85 -11.21 -13.10
C GLN A 173 16.25 -10.71 -12.81
N VAL A 174 16.87 -10.15 -13.83
CA VAL A 174 18.18 -9.52 -13.72
C VAL A 174 18.08 -8.10 -14.20
N LEU A 175 18.53 -7.21 -13.32
CA LEU A 175 18.53 -5.78 -13.52
C LEU A 175 19.97 -5.31 -13.66
N MET A 176 20.28 -4.63 -14.76
CA MET A 176 21.61 -4.08 -15.03
C MET A 176 21.51 -2.59 -15.36
N LEU A 177 22.36 -1.78 -14.75
CA LEU A 177 22.51 -0.38 -15.11
C LEU A 177 23.52 -0.24 -16.22
N VAL A 178 23.13 0.45 -17.29
CA VAL A 178 23.96 0.62 -18.48
C VAL A 178 23.93 2.09 -18.93
N PRO A 179 25.01 2.63 -19.51
CA PRO A 179 25.02 4.01 -20.00
C PRO A 179 23.95 4.30 -21.07
N LEU A 180 23.42 5.53 -21.07
CA LEU A 180 22.35 6.01 -21.96
C LEU A 180 22.59 5.83 -23.46
N TRP A 181 23.85 5.83 -23.91
CA TRP A 181 24.24 5.85 -25.33
C TRP A 181 24.21 4.48 -26.02
N CYS A 182 23.93 3.40 -25.31
CA CYS A 182 24.24 2.04 -25.78
C CYS A 182 22.98 1.22 -26.21
N LYS A 183 21.87 1.89 -26.56
CA LYS A 183 20.49 1.34 -26.67
C LYS A 183 20.23 0.14 -27.59
N ARG A 184 20.96 -0.06 -28.71
CA ARG A 184 20.62 -1.14 -29.69
C ARG A 184 21.43 -2.43 -29.52
N THR A 185 22.70 -2.34 -29.18
CA THR A 185 23.59 -3.50 -29.04
C THR A 185 23.40 -4.22 -27.69
N ILE A 186 22.86 -3.52 -26.68
CA ILE A 186 22.65 -4.07 -25.33
C ILE A 186 21.64 -5.20 -25.28
N SER A 187 20.53 -5.14 -26.05
CA SER A 187 19.39 -6.01 -25.73
C SER A 187 19.77 -7.50 -25.79
N ALA A 188 20.50 -7.87 -26.83
CA ALA A 188 21.06 -9.21 -27.02
C ALA A 188 22.27 -9.48 -26.11
N SER A 189 23.19 -8.53 -25.93
CA SER A 189 24.38 -8.71 -25.05
C SER A 189 24.01 -8.88 -23.57
N ALA A 190 22.97 -8.20 -23.10
CA ALA A 190 22.42 -8.32 -21.75
C ALA A 190 21.74 -9.68 -21.54
N GLY A 191 20.97 -10.13 -22.54
CA GLY A 191 20.40 -11.48 -22.55
C GLY A 191 21.50 -12.55 -22.50
N LEU A 192 22.49 -12.48 -23.39
CA LEU A 192 23.62 -13.41 -23.42
C LEU A 192 24.43 -13.40 -22.12
N ASN A 193 24.73 -12.22 -21.55
CA ASN A 193 25.41 -12.11 -20.25
C ASN A 193 24.57 -12.71 -19.11
N PHE A 194 23.25 -12.52 -19.14
CA PHE A 194 22.37 -13.18 -18.20
C PHE A 194 22.48 -14.70 -18.31
N PHE A 195 22.28 -15.28 -19.51
CA PHE A 195 22.32 -16.72 -19.75
C PHE A 195 23.69 -17.35 -19.45
N ASP A 196 24.78 -16.63 -19.70
CA ASP A 196 26.13 -17.04 -19.33
C ASP A 196 26.33 -17.09 -17.81
N LYS A 197 25.89 -16.06 -17.06
CA LYS A 197 25.99 -16.04 -15.59
C LYS A 197 25.18 -17.14 -14.90
N VAL A 198 24.03 -17.50 -15.47
CA VAL A 198 23.20 -18.61 -14.98
C VAL A 198 23.64 -19.96 -15.55
N LYS A 199 24.68 -20.00 -16.40
CA LYS A 199 25.19 -21.20 -17.08
C LYS A 199 24.07 -21.99 -17.77
N PHE A 200 23.09 -21.29 -18.36
CA PHE A 200 22.05 -21.94 -19.13
C PHE A 200 22.60 -22.25 -20.51
N ASP A 201 22.65 -23.54 -20.84
CA ASP A 201 23.13 -24.08 -22.12
C ASP A 201 22.08 -23.82 -23.21
N ILE A 202 21.81 -22.55 -23.50
CA ILE A 202 21.05 -22.13 -24.68
C ILE A 202 22.00 -22.28 -25.86
N SER A 203 21.57 -22.99 -26.89
CA SER A 203 22.38 -23.49 -28.02
C SER A 203 23.01 -22.42 -28.94
N SER A 204 23.53 -21.31 -28.43
CA SER A 204 24.55 -20.55 -29.14
C SER A 204 25.85 -21.32 -29.00
N LYS A 205 26.17 -22.11 -30.03
CA LYS A 205 27.50 -22.66 -30.26
C LYS A 205 28.51 -21.52 -30.37
N GLU A 206 28.97 -20.98 -29.25
CA GLU A 206 30.25 -20.28 -29.11
C GLU A 206 30.44 -19.82 -27.66
N SER A 207 31.20 -20.61 -26.91
CA SER A 207 31.98 -20.17 -25.76
C SER A 207 33.12 -19.24 -26.20
N GLN A 208 32.81 -18.19 -26.97
CA GLN A 208 33.70 -17.07 -27.24
C GLN A 208 32.97 -15.78 -26.85
N GLU A 209 33.39 -15.25 -25.72
CA GLU A 209 33.05 -13.92 -25.25
C GLU A 209 33.35 -12.90 -26.37
N SER A 210 32.30 -12.46 -27.08
CA SER A 210 32.44 -11.49 -28.17
C SER A 210 33.01 -10.17 -27.62
N SER A 211 33.73 -9.41 -28.44
CA SER A 211 34.22 -8.08 -28.05
C SER A 211 33.11 -7.16 -27.54
N GLU A 212 31.89 -7.37 -28.01
CA GLU A 212 30.67 -6.66 -27.63
C GLU A 212 30.20 -7.02 -26.21
N ILE A 213 30.28 -8.29 -25.80
CA ILE A 213 29.93 -8.72 -24.43
C ILE A 213 30.94 -8.16 -23.42
N ARG A 214 32.25 -8.19 -23.72
CA ARG A 214 33.27 -7.56 -22.88
C ARG A 214 33.06 -6.06 -22.74
N GLY A 215 32.77 -5.39 -23.86
CA GLY A 215 32.43 -3.96 -23.88
C GLY A 215 31.14 -3.65 -23.12
N TYR A 216 30.16 -4.55 -23.13
CA TYR A 216 28.96 -4.42 -22.32
C TYR A 216 29.27 -4.57 -20.83
N GLN A 217 29.94 -5.64 -20.43
CA GLN A 217 30.29 -5.92 -19.03
C GLN A 217 31.14 -4.82 -18.38
N SER A 218 32.08 -4.23 -19.12
CA SER A 218 32.91 -3.12 -18.62
C SER A 218 32.12 -1.83 -18.37
N ASN A 219 30.96 -1.68 -19.02
CA ASN A 219 30.08 -0.52 -18.88
C ASN A 219 28.96 -0.73 -17.85
N VAL A 220 28.80 -1.93 -17.28
CA VAL A 220 27.77 -2.19 -16.25
C VAL A 220 28.22 -1.59 -14.92
N ALA A 221 27.50 -0.56 -14.45
CA ALA A 221 27.79 0.09 -13.18
C ALA A 221 27.26 -0.71 -11.97
N TYR A 222 26.12 -1.39 -12.15
CA TYR A 222 25.46 -2.17 -11.12
C TYR A 222 24.67 -3.31 -11.76
N SER A 223 24.70 -4.49 -11.14
CA SER A 223 23.87 -5.63 -11.53
C SER A 223 23.23 -6.27 -10.32
N LEU A 224 21.93 -6.57 -10.41
CA LEU A 224 21.16 -7.28 -9.40
C LEU A 224 20.47 -8.47 -10.04
N MET A 225 20.61 -9.64 -9.41
CA MET A 225 19.78 -10.80 -9.72
C MET A 225 18.78 -10.99 -8.59
N GLN A 226 17.50 -11.15 -8.96
CA GLN A 226 16.42 -11.36 -8.02
C GLN A 226 15.59 -12.56 -8.45
N SER A 227 15.46 -13.54 -7.56
CA SER A 227 14.60 -14.70 -7.74
C SER A 227 13.38 -14.56 -6.85
N HIS A 228 12.20 -14.79 -7.42
CA HIS A 228 10.90 -14.83 -6.77
C HIS A 228 10.41 -16.27 -6.77
N GLY A 229 10.22 -16.85 -5.59
CA GLY A 229 9.78 -18.24 -5.44
C GLY A 229 10.88 -19.27 -5.71
N GLY A 230 10.50 -20.55 -5.62
CA GLY A 230 11.36 -21.69 -5.95
C GLY A 230 12.54 -21.87 -4.99
N ALA A 231 13.62 -22.42 -5.52
CA ALA A 231 14.87 -22.60 -4.78
C ALA A 231 15.64 -21.28 -4.75
N LEU A 232 16.39 -21.08 -3.67
CA LEU A 232 17.36 -20.01 -3.59
C LEU A 232 18.30 -20.07 -4.80
N PHE A 233 18.29 -18.99 -5.58
CA PHE A 233 19.17 -18.84 -6.73
C PHE A 233 20.64 -18.76 -6.28
N TYR A 234 21.52 -19.43 -7.01
CA TYR A 234 22.97 -19.31 -6.87
C TYR A 234 23.66 -19.46 -8.24
N PRO A 235 24.81 -18.79 -8.47
CA PRO A 235 25.53 -18.90 -9.74
C PRO A 235 25.90 -20.35 -10.09
N GLY A 236 25.46 -20.83 -11.26
CA GLY A 236 25.70 -22.19 -11.75
C GLY A 236 24.63 -23.23 -11.44
N ILE A 237 23.48 -22.85 -10.88
CA ILE A 237 22.28 -23.67 -10.93
C ILE A 237 21.79 -23.77 -12.39
N THR A 238 21.40 -24.96 -12.85
CA THR A 238 20.85 -25.13 -14.22
C THR A 238 19.38 -24.77 -14.26
N LEU A 239 18.86 -24.35 -15.43
CA LEU A 239 17.45 -23.95 -15.59
C LEU A 239 16.56 -25.12 -15.22
N GLN A 240 16.91 -26.32 -15.69
CA GLN A 240 16.21 -27.55 -15.34
C GLN A 240 16.18 -27.81 -13.83
N LYS A 241 17.32 -27.69 -13.12
CA LYS A 241 17.36 -27.92 -11.67
C LYS A 241 16.61 -26.83 -10.88
N TRP A 242 16.57 -25.63 -11.44
CA TRP A 242 15.83 -24.51 -10.87
C TRP A 242 14.32 -24.65 -11.15
N GLU A 243 13.93 -25.14 -12.32
CA GLU A 243 12.57 -25.53 -12.74
C GLU A 243 12.01 -26.71 -11.94
N GLU A 244 12.86 -27.69 -11.62
CA GLU A 244 12.54 -28.85 -10.78
C GLU A 244 12.47 -28.51 -9.29
N SER A 245 12.77 -27.26 -8.90
CA SER A 245 12.65 -26.80 -7.53
C SER A 245 11.21 -26.95 -7.01
N PRO A 246 11.02 -27.43 -5.75
CA PRO A 246 9.72 -27.90 -5.30
C PRO A 246 8.63 -26.84 -5.45
N LEU A 247 7.51 -27.30 -6.00
CA LEU A 247 6.24 -26.59 -6.15
C LEU A 247 5.83 -25.85 -4.87
N ASN A 248 6.26 -26.30 -3.68
CA ASN A 248 5.85 -25.77 -2.38
C ASN A 248 6.31 -24.34 -2.04
N ASN A 249 7.11 -23.67 -2.88
CA ASN A 249 7.55 -22.28 -2.68
C ASN A 249 6.94 -21.32 -3.71
N LEU A 250 5.62 -21.42 -3.93
CA LEU A 250 4.91 -20.50 -4.82
C LEU A 250 4.95 -19.07 -4.28
N VAL A 251 5.03 -18.10 -5.20
CA VAL A 251 4.88 -16.68 -4.87
C VAL A 251 3.92 -16.01 -5.85
N ALA A 252 3.28 -14.92 -5.39
CA ALA A 252 2.50 -14.08 -6.29
C ALA A 252 3.46 -13.28 -7.19
N ILE A 253 3.31 -13.46 -8.50
CA ILE A 253 4.09 -12.75 -9.54
C ILE A 253 3.26 -11.72 -10.28
N ASP A 254 1.94 -11.77 -10.18
CA ASP A 254 1.10 -10.65 -10.57
C ASP A 254 -0.21 -10.69 -9.79
N ARG A 255 -0.85 -9.54 -9.67
CA ARG A 255 -2.03 -9.36 -8.83
C ARG A 255 -2.94 -8.35 -9.49
N SER A 256 -4.24 -8.52 -9.32
CA SER A 256 -5.24 -7.49 -9.58
C SER A 256 -6.23 -7.42 -8.40
N GLY A 257 -6.89 -6.28 -8.26
CA GLY A 257 -7.70 -6.03 -7.08
C GLY A 257 -8.60 -4.82 -7.22
N LEU A 258 -9.42 -4.61 -6.19
CA LEU A 258 -10.32 -3.47 -6.09
C LEU A 258 -9.97 -2.62 -4.87
N PRO A 259 -10.24 -1.30 -4.90
CA PRO A 259 -10.08 -0.46 -3.73
C PRO A 259 -10.91 -0.96 -2.55
N ILE A 260 -10.36 -0.89 -1.33
CA ILE A 260 -10.94 -1.52 -0.13
C ILE A 260 -12.40 -1.11 0.16
N HIS A 261 -12.79 0.11 -0.18
CA HIS A 261 -14.15 0.62 0.05
C HIS A 261 -15.22 -0.08 -0.80
N TYR A 262 -14.85 -0.75 -1.90
CA TYR A 262 -15.79 -1.53 -2.72
C TYR A 262 -16.34 -2.74 -1.96
N PHE A 263 -15.57 -3.26 -1.00
CA PHE A 263 -15.96 -4.38 -0.16
C PHE A 263 -16.83 -3.96 1.05
N LEU A 264 -17.11 -2.66 1.20
CA LEU A 264 -17.95 -2.13 2.27
C LEU A 264 -19.34 -1.83 1.71
N ASN A 265 -20.21 -2.83 1.70
CA ASN A 265 -21.53 -2.75 1.08
C ASN A 265 -22.60 -3.48 1.92
N PRO A 266 -23.90 -3.25 1.68
CA PRO A 266 -24.95 -3.87 2.48
C PRO A 266 -24.98 -5.41 2.42
N THR A 267 -24.42 -6.02 1.37
CA THR A 267 -24.36 -7.49 1.24
C THR A 267 -23.29 -8.11 2.14
N THR A 268 -22.16 -7.42 2.34
CA THR A 268 -21.10 -7.81 3.28
C THR A 268 -21.43 -7.45 4.73
N PHE A 269 -22.26 -6.43 4.95
CA PHE A 269 -22.71 -5.99 6.28
C PHE A 269 -24.25 -6.05 6.42
N PRO A 270 -24.88 -7.23 6.31
CA PRO A 270 -26.35 -7.37 6.34
C PRO A 270 -26.97 -6.98 7.69
N GLY A 271 -26.17 -6.95 8.77
CA GLY A 271 -26.61 -6.56 10.11
C GLY A 271 -26.61 -5.05 10.37
N LEU A 272 -26.28 -4.22 9.38
CA LEU A 272 -26.19 -2.76 9.51
C LEU A 272 -27.16 -2.03 8.57
N PRO A 273 -27.70 -0.86 8.98
CA PRO A 273 -28.50 -0.03 8.09
C PRO A 273 -27.70 0.42 6.86
N VAL A 274 -28.33 0.40 5.69
CA VAL A 274 -27.71 0.81 4.42
C VAL A 274 -27.01 2.19 4.50
N PRO A 275 -27.61 3.24 5.09
CA PRO A 275 -26.94 4.55 5.19
C PRO A 275 -25.67 4.50 6.05
N THR A 276 -25.66 3.65 7.09
CA THR A 276 -24.49 3.47 7.96
C THR A 276 -23.35 2.82 7.19
N VAL A 277 -23.65 1.79 6.40
CA VAL A 277 -22.64 1.11 5.56
C VAL A 277 -22.11 2.04 4.48
N ASN A 278 -22.99 2.80 3.80
CA ASN A 278 -22.57 3.78 2.79
C ASN A 278 -21.69 4.88 3.40
N LYS A 279 -22.01 5.35 4.62
CA LYS A 279 -21.19 6.32 5.34
C LYS A 279 -19.82 5.74 5.73
N MET A 280 -19.78 4.48 6.17
CA MET A 280 -18.55 3.76 6.45
C MET A 280 -17.67 3.63 5.20
N ALA A 281 -18.26 3.19 4.07
CA ALA A 281 -17.55 3.06 2.80
C ALA A 281 -16.99 4.40 2.32
N SER A 282 -17.77 5.47 2.41
CA SER A 282 -17.33 6.83 2.07
C SER A 282 -16.19 7.32 2.96
N SER A 283 -16.26 7.08 4.27
CA SER A 283 -15.19 7.45 5.20
C SER A 283 -13.89 6.72 4.91
N VAL A 284 -13.95 5.43 4.55
CA VAL A 284 -12.77 4.65 4.18
C VAL A 284 -12.21 5.09 2.84
N ARG A 285 -13.06 5.43 1.87
CA ARG A 285 -12.65 6.02 0.59
C ARG A 285 -11.88 7.33 0.80
N GLN A 286 -12.42 8.26 1.59
CA GLN A 286 -11.76 9.53 1.88
C GLN A 286 -10.41 9.34 2.60
N ALA A 287 -10.31 8.39 3.52
CA ALA A 287 -9.04 8.07 4.17
C ALA A 287 -8.00 7.52 3.18
N ALA A 288 -8.43 6.69 2.22
CA ALA A 288 -7.56 6.18 1.16
C ALA A 288 -7.14 7.29 0.19
N GLU A 289 -8.04 8.19 -0.22
CA GLU A 289 -7.71 9.37 -1.03
C GLU A 289 -6.71 10.28 -0.31
N GLN A 290 -6.92 10.53 0.98
CA GLN A 290 -5.99 11.33 1.79
C GLN A 290 -4.59 10.69 1.87
N TYR A 291 -4.49 9.36 1.91
CA TYR A 291 -3.20 8.67 1.86
C TYR A 291 -2.43 8.97 0.57
N TYR A 292 -3.10 9.02 -0.58
CA TYR A 292 -2.48 9.40 -1.85
C TYR A 292 -2.10 10.89 -1.87
N GLU A 293 -3.00 11.77 -1.44
CA GLU A 293 -2.76 13.23 -1.45
C GLU A 293 -1.59 13.65 -0.55
N VAL A 294 -1.47 13.09 0.66
CA VAL A 294 -0.35 13.39 1.57
C VAL A 294 1.00 12.89 1.01
N ASN A 295 0.97 11.87 0.16
CA ASN A 295 2.16 11.29 -0.47
C ASN A 295 2.44 11.83 -1.88
N LYS A 296 1.60 12.71 -2.41
CA LYS A 296 1.87 13.40 -3.66
C LYS A 296 3.00 14.42 -3.46
N ARG A 297 4.00 14.39 -4.34
CA ARG A 297 5.17 15.29 -4.29
C ARG A 297 5.38 15.92 -5.65
N PRO A 298 4.74 17.08 -5.89
CA PRO A 298 4.89 17.79 -7.16
C PRO A 298 6.28 18.39 -7.32
N GLY A 299 6.77 18.38 -8.55
CA GLY A 299 8.02 19.02 -8.94
C GLY A 299 8.46 18.57 -10.32
N CYS A 300 9.51 19.20 -10.84
CA CYS A 300 10.10 18.76 -12.08
C CYS A 300 10.70 17.35 -11.95
N ILE A 301 10.23 16.41 -12.77
CA ILE A 301 10.69 15.01 -12.78
C ILE A 301 11.67 14.69 -13.92
N ASN A 302 11.95 15.64 -14.81
CA ASN A 302 12.92 15.46 -15.90
C ASN A 302 14.36 15.63 -15.37
N PRO A 303 15.20 14.58 -15.37
CA PRO A 303 16.58 14.65 -14.86
C PRO A 303 17.48 15.59 -15.67
N ASP A 304 17.14 15.86 -16.93
CA ASP A 304 17.92 16.77 -17.79
C ASP A 304 17.62 18.25 -17.51
N SER A 305 16.60 18.55 -16.69
CA SER A 305 16.24 19.92 -16.33
C SER A 305 17.10 20.50 -15.20
N GLN A 306 17.41 21.80 -15.27
CA GLN A 306 18.17 22.50 -14.23
C GLN A 306 17.43 22.53 -12.87
N ASN A 307 16.10 22.51 -12.87
CA ASN A 307 15.28 22.49 -11.66
C ASN A 307 14.77 21.09 -11.29
N PHE A 308 15.44 20.03 -11.77
CA PHE A 308 15.08 18.66 -11.45
C PHE A 308 14.93 18.44 -9.94
N ASN A 309 13.81 17.84 -9.55
CA ASN A 309 13.49 17.52 -8.18
C ASN A 309 13.54 16.01 -7.96
N PHE A 310 14.64 15.53 -7.37
CA PHE A 310 14.81 14.09 -7.09
C PHE A 310 13.74 13.54 -6.12
N GLN A 311 13.12 14.38 -5.29
CA GLN A 311 12.03 13.98 -4.39
C GLN A 311 10.65 13.96 -5.06
N ALA A 312 10.50 14.53 -6.26
CA ALA A 312 9.22 14.62 -6.95
C ALA A 312 8.80 13.27 -7.56
N ASN A 313 7.52 12.94 -7.44
CA ASN A 313 6.91 11.73 -8.00
C ASN A 313 5.76 12.03 -8.96
N ILE A 314 5.37 13.31 -9.09
CA ILE A 314 4.41 13.79 -10.06
C ILE A 314 4.95 15.06 -10.71
N ASP A 315 4.81 15.15 -12.04
CA ASP A 315 5.21 16.34 -12.78
C ASP A 315 4.29 17.51 -12.44
N ASP A 316 4.87 18.66 -12.13
CA ASP A 316 4.15 19.92 -11.94
C ASP A 316 4.24 20.85 -13.17
N ALA A 317 4.82 20.35 -14.26
CA ALA A 317 5.07 21.09 -15.51
C ALA A 317 5.96 22.33 -15.31
N SER A 318 6.83 22.31 -14.29
CA SER A 318 7.81 23.39 -14.04
C SER A 318 9.17 23.16 -14.71
N CYS A 319 9.39 22.02 -15.38
CA CYS A 319 10.70 21.66 -15.95
C CYS A 319 11.18 22.60 -17.07
N GLU A 320 10.26 23.04 -17.94
CA GLU A 320 10.59 23.82 -19.12
C GLU A 320 9.99 25.23 -19.02
N GLY A 321 10.78 26.25 -19.39
CA GLY A 321 10.30 27.62 -19.49
C GLY A 321 11.40 28.67 -19.26
N PRO A 322 11.08 29.96 -19.48
CA PRO A 322 12.05 31.04 -19.43
C PRO A 322 12.53 31.29 -17.99
N ILE A 323 13.84 31.45 -17.83
CA ILE A 323 14.44 31.89 -16.56
C ILE A 323 14.06 33.36 -16.38
N THR A 324 13.36 33.68 -15.29
CA THR A 324 13.00 35.06 -14.94
C THR A 324 13.69 35.44 -13.65
N ASN A 325 14.49 36.51 -13.70
CA ASN A 325 15.10 37.08 -12.50
C ASN A 325 14.04 37.91 -11.78
N LEU A 326 13.57 37.40 -10.64
CA LEU A 326 12.51 38.00 -9.85
C LEU A 326 13.11 38.73 -8.64
N SER A 327 12.62 39.94 -8.38
CA SER A 327 12.96 40.71 -7.18
C SER A 327 11.91 40.49 -6.10
N PHE A 328 12.38 40.29 -4.87
CA PHE A 328 11.51 40.10 -3.73
C PHE A 328 11.36 41.39 -2.93
N GLY A 329 10.15 41.96 -2.92
CA GLY A 329 9.85 43.25 -2.27
C GLY A 329 9.71 43.20 -0.75
N GLY A 330 9.62 42.01 -0.16
CA GLY A 330 9.46 41.80 1.28
C GLY A 330 8.11 41.23 1.70
N ILE A 331 8.00 40.91 2.98
CA ILE A 331 6.78 40.41 3.63
C ILE A 331 6.47 41.35 4.79
N TYR A 332 5.19 41.67 4.96
CA TYR A 332 4.68 42.28 6.18
C TYR A 332 3.58 41.37 6.74
N GLN A 333 3.45 41.33 8.06
CA GLN A 333 2.45 40.51 8.75
C GLN A 333 1.82 41.33 9.87
N THR A 334 0.51 41.15 10.09
CA THR A 334 -0.27 41.97 11.02
C THR A 334 -0.40 41.35 12.42
N SER A 335 -0.24 40.03 12.59
CA SER A 335 -0.66 39.39 13.86
C SER A 335 0.06 38.11 14.34
N VAL A 336 1.06 37.56 13.64
CA VAL A 336 1.88 36.43 14.16
C VAL A 336 3.35 36.60 13.74
N LEU A 337 4.30 36.03 14.49
CA LEU A 337 5.73 36.07 14.17
C LEU A 337 6.13 34.84 13.35
N GLN A 338 6.25 34.98 12.02
CA GLN A 338 6.94 33.99 11.19
C GLN A 338 8.36 34.49 10.88
N THR A 339 9.36 33.65 11.12
CA THR A 339 10.77 34.02 10.93
C THR A 339 11.22 33.68 9.52
N THR A 340 11.55 34.70 8.73
CA THR A 340 12.14 34.55 7.39
C THR A 340 13.51 35.20 7.38
N CYS A 341 14.54 34.46 6.92
CA CYS A 341 15.90 34.99 6.80
C CYS A 341 16.01 35.92 5.59
N MET A 342 16.19 37.21 5.83
CA MET A 342 16.39 38.22 4.79
C MET A 342 17.60 39.08 5.11
N SER A 343 18.35 39.48 4.08
CA SER A 343 19.49 40.39 4.20
C SER A 343 19.50 41.36 3.03
N ASN A 344 19.81 42.61 3.31
CA ASN A 344 20.08 43.66 2.31
C ASN A 344 21.59 43.86 2.07
N ASP A 345 22.45 43.07 2.73
CA ASP A 345 23.90 43.06 2.48
C ASP A 345 24.22 42.25 1.21
N TYR A 346 24.33 42.96 0.09
CA TYR A 346 24.65 42.38 -1.21
C TYR A 346 26.12 41.93 -1.35
N GLU A 347 27.02 42.29 -0.45
CA GLU A 347 28.43 41.89 -0.55
C GLU A 347 28.69 40.60 0.21
N ALA A 348 28.39 40.56 1.52
CA ALA A 348 28.73 39.41 2.34
C ALA A 348 27.71 38.25 2.21
N ARG A 349 26.46 38.53 1.80
CA ARG A 349 25.36 37.55 1.85
C ARG A 349 24.88 37.05 0.49
N THR A 350 25.31 37.63 -0.63
CA THR A 350 24.94 37.14 -1.98
C THR A 350 25.28 35.67 -2.20
N ARG A 351 26.37 35.17 -1.60
CA ARG A 351 26.74 33.72 -1.62
C ARG A 351 25.69 32.77 -1.02
N PHE A 352 24.77 33.29 -0.21
CA PHE A 352 23.67 32.52 0.39
C PHE A 352 22.29 32.91 -0.18
N SER A 353 22.27 33.83 -1.14
CA SER A 353 21.03 34.27 -1.79
C SER A 353 20.48 33.14 -2.66
N VAL A 354 19.17 32.94 -2.59
CA VAL A 354 18.44 31.99 -3.42
C VAL A 354 17.36 32.74 -4.21
N PRO A 355 17.25 32.53 -5.53
CA PRO A 355 16.13 33.08 -6.30
C PRO A 355 14.81 32.62 -5.71
N PHE A 356 13.89 33.57 -5.54
CA PHE A 356 12.59 33.37 -4.90
C PHE A 356 11.45 33.78 -5.84
N ALA A 357 10.47 32.90 -6.00
CA ALA A 357 9.37 33.06 -6.96
C ALA A 357 7.98 33.07 -6.31
N GLY A 358 7.89 33.58 -5.09
CA GLY A 358 6.61 33.82 -4.42
C GLY A 358 6.13 32.70 -3.51
N PHE A 359 5.05 33.01 -2.80
CA PHE A 359 4.28 32.09 -1.98
C PHE A 359 2.93 31.79 -2.66
N PHE A 360 2.36 30.64 -2.32
CA PHE A 360 0.98 30.30 -2.66
C PHE A 360 0.41 29.33 -1.62
N SER A 361 -0.91 29.16 -1.62
CA SER A 361 -1.62 28.35 -0.65
C SER A 361 -2.82 27.63 -1.28
N CYS A 362 -3.55 26.89 -0.46
CA CYS A 362 -4.81 26.27 -0.87
C CYS A 362 -5.91 27.30 -1.24
N GLN A 363 -5.81 28.54 -0.76
CA GLN A 363 -6.81 29.60 -0.98
C GLN A 363 -6.35 30.67 -1.98
N SER A 364 -5.05 30.78 -2.24
CA SER A 364 -4.49 31.84 -3.09
C SER A 364 -3.35 31.29 -3.93
N GLY A 365 -3.48 31.39 -5.25
CA GLY A 365 -2.45 30.96 -6.18
C GLY A 365 -1.31 31.94 -6.32
N ASN A 366 -0.27 31.51 -7.02
CA ASN A 366 0.94 32.30 -7.25
C ASN A 366 0.71 33.30 -8.40
N PRO A 367 0.76 34.63 -8.16
CA PRO A 367 0.59 35.62 -9.23
C PRO A 367 1.63 35.49 -10.35
N LEU A 368 2.83 35.00 -10.02
CA LEU A 368 3.92 34.78 -10.97
C LEU A 368 3.71 33.54 -11.86
N ALA A 369 2.72 32.70 -11.52
CA ALA A 369 2.28 31.56 -12.30
C ALA A 369 0.84 31.74 -12.79
N ASN A 370 0.47 32.97 -13.20
CA ASN A 370 -0.87 33.34 -13.66
C ASN A 370 -1.98 33.01 -12.64
N GLY A 371 -1.69 33.16 -11.35
CA GLY A 371 -2.65 32.88 -10.26
C GLY A 371 -2.90 31.39 -10.01
N GLN A 372 -2.10 30.49 -10.57
CA GLN A 372 -2.24 29.06 -10.36
C GLN A 372 -1.49 28.60 -9.10
N ASN A 373 -1.93 27.49 -8.50
CA ASN A 373 -1.31 26.88 -7.32
C ASN A 373 -0.07 26.05 -7.71
N ARG A 374 0.88 26.66 -8.43
CA ARG A 374 2.14 26.03 -8.87
C ARG A 374 3.27 27.05 -8.88
N CYS A 375 4.50 26.54 -8.98
CA CYS A 375 5.64 27.40 -9.20
C CYS A 375 5.75 27.85 -10.67
N PRO A 376 6.34 29.03 -10.93
CA PRO A 376 6.79 29.39 -12.26
C PRO A 376 7.83 28.39 -12.76
N PRO A 377 8.05 28.30 -14.08
CA PRO A 377 9.08 27.44 -14.64
C PRO A 377 10.45 27.68 -13.99
N GLN A 378 11.26 26.63 -13.86
CA GLN A 378 12.60 26.64 -13.23
C GLN A 378 12.63 26.78 -11.69
N PHE A 379 11.49 26.93 -11.02
CA PHE A 379 11.41 26.96 -9.56
C PHE A 379 10.82 25.67 -9.00
N SER A 380 11.34 25.21 -7.87
CA SER A 380 10.81 24.06 -7.14
C SER A 380 9.93 24.52 -5.97
N GLN A 381 8.79 23.86 -5.79
CA GLN A 381 7.91 24.10 -4.64
C GLN A 381 8.40 23.41 -3.37
N HIS A 382 8.29 24.11 -2.26
CA HIS A 382 8.62 23.60 -0.92
C HIS A 382 7.56 24.04 0.10
N LEU A 383 7.33 23.19 1.10
CA LEU A 383 6.40 23.48 2.20
C LEU A 383 7.03 24.48 3.17
N ALA A 384 6.40 25.65 3.35
CA ALA A 384 6.78 26.61 4.38
C ALA A 384 6.11 26.29 5.72
N ALA A 385 4.79 26.10 5.71
CA ALA A 385 3.98 25.86 6.91
C ALA A 385 2.62 25.24 6.55
N ILE A 386 1.93 24.74 7.58
CA ILE A 386 0.53 24.32 7.48
C ILE A 386 -0.26 25.15 8.50
N SER A 387 -1.29 25.86 8.05
CA SER A 387 -2.20 26.65 8.89
C SER A 387 -3.62 26.15 8.68
N ASP A 388 -4.28 25.67 9.73
CA ASP A 388 -5.67 25.17 9.68
C ASP A 388 -5.94 24.16 8.54
N GLY A 389 -4.97 23.27 8.27
CA GLY A 389 -5.05 22.29 7.19
C GLY A 389 -4.76 22.84 5.79
N CYS A 390 -4.53 24.14 5.65
CA CYS A 390 -4.06 24.77 4.42
C CYS A 390 -2.53 24.74 4.36
N GLN A 391 -1.99 24.17 3.29
CA GLN A 391 -0.54 24.22 3.03
C GLN A 391 -0.15 25.60 2.48
N ILE A 392 0.90 26.18 3.05
CA ILE A 392 1.56 27.37 2.54
C ILE A 392 2.87 26.91 1.89
N LEU A 393 2.98 27.13 0.59
CA LEU A 393 4.07 26.68 -0.26
C LEU A 393 4.84 27.89 -0.78
N TYR A 394 6.11 27.68 -1.08
CA TYR A 394 7.00 28.70 -1.63
C TYR A 394 7.88 28.14 -2.74
N CYS A 395 8.29 29.00 -3.66
CA CYS A 395 9.05 28.63 -4.85
C CYS A 395 10.48 29.16 -4.77
N VAL A 396 11.48 28.27 -4.86
CA VAL A 396 12.90 28.65 -4.87
C VAL A 396 13.70 27.85 -5.89
N GLN A 397 14.82 28.44 -6.33
CA GLN A 397 15.81 27.78 -7.19
C GLN A 397 17.10 27.58 -6.38
N SER A 398 17.17 26.50 -5.60
CA SER A 398 18.33 26.24 -4.72
C SER A 398 19.03 24.91 -4.99
N GLY A 399 18.34 23.89 -5.50
CA GLY A 399 18.87 22.53 -5.67
C GLY A 399 19.22 21.81 -4.34
N VAL A 400 19.41 22.54 -3.24
CA VAL A 400 19.75 21.98 -1.92
C VAL A 400 18.58 21.19 -1.32
N PHE A 401 17.36 21.64 -1.55
CA PHE A 401 16.15 21.02 -1.01
C PHE A 401 15.61 19.86 -1.85
N THR A 402 16.19 19.63 -3.03
CA THR A 402 15.69 18.65 -3.99
C THR A 402 16.51 17.35 -3.99
N GLY A 403 17.71 17.34 -3.39
CA GLY A 403 18.61 16.17 -3.35
C GLY A 403 18.40 15.21 -2.17
N GLY A 404 19.43 14.40 -1.90
CA GLY A 404 19.49 13.46 -0.76
C GLY A 404 18.93 12.07 -1.05
N GLN A 405 18.53 11.33 -0.01
CA GLN A 405 17.83 10.06 -0.14
C GLN A 405 16.33 10.29 -0.35
N LEU A 406 15.68 9.44 -1.15
CA LEU A 406 14.23 9.50 -1.33
C LEU A 406 13.53 9.34 0.02
N LYS A 407 12.72 10.32 0.43
CA LYS A 407 12.01 10.21 1.71
C LYS A 407 11.00 9.05 1.66
N PRO A 408 10.74 8.38 2.80
CA PRO A 408 9.75 7.32 2.86
C PRO A 408 8.32 7.85 2.66
N VAL A 409 7.39 6.93 2.44
CA VAL A 409 5.95 7.20 2.42
C VAL A 409 5.47 7.64 3.81
N HIS A 410 4.53 8.59 3.86
CA HIS A 410 3.83 8.99 5.07
C HIS A 410 2.68 8.00 5.33
N LEU A 411 2.75 7.29 6.45
CA LEU A 411 1.75 6.30 6.84
C LEU A 411 0.65 6.94 7.70
N PRO A 412 -0.61 6.49 7.58
CA PRO A 412 -1.68 6.92 8.48
C PRO A 412 -1.45 6.41 9.91
N PRO A 413 -2.08 7.02 10.93
CA PRO A 413 -3.05 8.13 10.85
C PRO A 413 -2.40 9.52 10.65
N PHE A 414 -3.10 10.41 9.95
CA PHE A 414 -2.66 11.79 9.68
C PHE A 414 -3.23 12.83 10.66
N THR A 415 -4.12 12.40 11.53
CA THR A 415 -4.77 13.23 12.54
C THR A 415 -4.53 12.63 13.92
N SER A 416 -4.41 13.49 14.93
CA SER A 416 -4.41 13.05 16.32
C SER A 416 -5.82 12.59 16.72
N PRO A 417 -5.94 11.63 17.65
CA PRO A 417 -7.24 11.26 18.21
C PRO A 417 -7.93 12.49 18.82
N PRO A 418 -9.23 12.68 18.59
CA PRO A 418 -9.94 13.82 19.16
C PRO A 418 -9.89 13.75 20.70
N LEU A 419 -9.67 14.91 21.33
CA LEU A 419 -9.89 15.05 22.77
C LEU A 419 -11.39 14.83 23.03
N ILE A 420 -11.73 13.79 23.79
CA ILE A 420 -13.11 13.36 24.03
C ILE A 420 -13.84 14.47 24.79
N GLY A 421 -14.54 15.32 24.04
CA GLY A 421 -15.49 16.34 24.52
C GLY A 421 -16.86 16.22 23.84
N MET A 422 -17.11 15.12 23.11
CA MET A 422 -18.40 14.85 22.50
C MET A 422 -19.32 14.09 23.48
N ILE A 423 -20.52 14.61 23.69
CA ILE A 423 -21.61 13.89 24.35
C ILE A 423 -22.04 12.76 23.40
N ALA A 424 -21.93 11.51 23.84
CA ALA A 424 -22.39 10.36 23.05
C ALA A 424 -23.92 10.41 22.89
N THR A 425 -24.40 10.75 21.70
CA THR A 425 -25.82 10.66 21.37
C THR A 425 -26.15 9.23 20.95
N ASN A 426 -26.96 8.53 21.74
CA ASN A 426 -27.40 7.17 21.44
C ASN A 426 -28.49 7.22 20.36
N THR A 427 -28.12 7.03 19.09
CA THR A 427 -29.08 6.89 18.01
C THR A 427 -29.82 5.55 18.12
N VAL A 428 -31.12 5.63 18.41
CA VAL A 428 -31.99 4.46 18.63
C VAL A 428 -32.61 3.95 17.32
N ALA A 429 -32.82 4.85 16.35
CA ALA A 429 -33.44 4.55 15.07
C ALA A 429 -32.72 5.23 13.90
N VAL A 430 -32.60 4.53 12.78
CA VAL A 430 -32.11 5.07 11.50
C VAL A 430 -33.22 4.87 10.45
N MET A 431 -33.65 5.97 9.82
CA MET A 431 -34.65 5.97 8.74
C MET A 431 -33.95 5.85 7.38
N THR A 432 -34.52 5.08 6.47
CA THR A 432 -34.03 4.91 5.09
C THR A 432 -35.06 5.38 4.07
N GLU A 433 -34.68 5.63 2.81
CA GLU A 433 -35.64 5.86 1.72
C GLU A 433 -36.42 4.58 1.44
N GLY A 434 -37.59 4.46 2.09
CA GLY A 434 -38.48 3.30 2.11
C GLY A 434 -39.04 3.08 3.52
N ASP A 435 -40.20 2.43 3.65
CA ASP A 435 -40.97 2.21 4.91
C ASP A 435 -40.28 1.33 5.98
N TYR A 436 -38.94 1.21 5.90
CA TYR A 436 -38.11 0.41 6.76
C TYR A 436 -37.38 1.28 7.79
N VAL A 437 -37.57 0.97 9.08
CA VAL A 437 -36.85 1.61 10.17
C VAL A 437 -35.96 0.58 10.86
N TRP A 438 -34.68 0.90 10.98
CA TRP A 438 -33.74 0.09 11.75
C TRP A 438 -33.73 0.54 13.20
N ARG A 439 -34.06 -0.36 14.13
CA ARG A 439 -33.94 -0.10 15.57
C ARG A 439 -32.82 -0.90 16.21
N ARG A 440 -32.09 -0.25 17.12
CA ARG A 440 -31.11 -0.90 18.00
C ARG A 440 -31.85 -1.49 19.21
N LYS A 441 -31.79 -2.82 19.40
CA LYS A 441 -32.33 -3.46 20.61
C LYS A 441 -31.21 -3.62 21.63
N GLY A 442 -31.28 -2.87 22.73
CA GLY A 442 -30.42 -3.11 23.90
C GLY A 442 -31.05 -4.20 24.77
N TRP A 443 -30.39 -5.35 24.91
CA TRP A 443 -30.71 -6.32 25.97
C TRP A 443 -29.60 -6.26 27.01
N CYS A 444 -29.80 -5.43 28.03
CA CYS A 444 -29.17 -5.68 29.33
C CYS A 444 -30.20 -6.51 30.10
N SER A 445 -29.95 -7.82 30.26
CA SER A 445 -30.94 -8.72 30.87
C SER A 445 -31.08 -8.42 32.37
N CYS A 446 -31.99 -7.50 32.74
CA CYS A 446 -32.42 -7.28 34.12
C CYS A 446 -32.99 -8.54 34.79
N ARG A 447 -33.28 -9.62 34.03
CA ARG A 447 -33.77 -10.89 34.60
C ARG A 447 -32.71 -11.65 35.38
N VAL A 448 -31.41 -11.50 35.04
CA VAL A 448 -30.33 -12.11 35.82
C VAL A 448 -30.14 -11.39 37.16
N PHE A 449 -30.31 -10.06 37.19
CA PHE A 449 -30.20 -9.28 38.43
C PHE A 449 -31.28 -9.62 39.46
N ILE A 450 -32.51 -9.94 39.05
CA ILE A 450 -33.57 -10.31 40.01
C ILE A 450 -33.32 -11.70 40.60
N LEU A 451 -32.88 -12.66 39.78
CA LEU A 451 -32.54 -14.01 40.26
C LEU A 451 -31.29 -14.00 41.14
N VAL A 452 -30.25 -13.25 40.76
CA VAL A 452 -29.05 -13.08 41.58
C VAL A 452 -29.38 -12.31 42.86
N ALA A 453 -30.23 -11.28 42.83
CA ALA A 453 -30.63 -10.56 44.04
C ALA A 453 -31.47 -11.43 44.99
N LEU A 454 -32.35 -12.29 44.49
CA LEU A 454 -33.12 -13.23 45.33
C LEU A 454 -32.25 -14.35 45.89
N VAL A 455 -31.28 -14.86 45.12
CA VAL A 455 -30.31 -15.86 45.59
C VAL A 455 -29.32 -15.24 46.58
N VAL A 456 -28.87 -14.00 46.35
CA VAL A 456 -27.98 -13.25 47.26
C VAL A 456 -28.73 -12.86 48.53
N ALA A 457 -30.00 -12.44 48.45
CA ALA A 457 -30.82 -12.20 49.65
C ALA A 457 -31.06 -13.48 50.45
N GLY A 458 -31.33 -14.61 49.77
CA GLY A 458 -31.51 -15.92 50.41
C GLY A 458 -30.22 -16.45 51.06
N THR A 459 -29.08 -16.27 50.40
CA THR A 459 -27.76 -16.68 50.92
C THR A 459 -27.24 -15.73 52.00
N VAL A 460 -27.49 -14.43 51.93
CA VAL A 460 -27.14 -13.45 52.99
C VAL A 460 -27.99 -13.68 54.25
N PHE A 461 -29.26 -14.08 54.11
CA PHE A 461 -30.09 -14.44 55.25
C PHE A 461 -29.61 -15.74 55.93
N LEU A 462 -29.06 -16.68 55.15
CA LEU A 462 -28.48 -17.93 55.66
C LEU A 462 -27.01 -17.79 56.12
N MET A 463 -26.30 -16.72 55.73
CA MET A 463 -24.88 -16.53 56.04
C MET A 463 -24.57 -15.44 57.08
N LYS A 464 -25.57 -14.87 57.78
CA LYS A 464 -25.34 -14.03 58.99
C LYS A 464 -24.84 -14.84 60.21
N LYS A 465 -24.15 -15.96 59.96
CA LYS A 465 -23.48 -16.80 60.97
C LYS A 465 -22.26 -17.54 60.40
N ARG A 466 -21.35 -16.87 59.69
CA ARG A 466 -19.88 -17.11 59.69
C ARG A 466 -19.20 -16.19 58.66
N GLY A 467 -18.01 -15.69 59.02
CA GLY A 467 -17.35 -14.59 58.32
C GLY A 467 -16.61 -14.94 57.02
N SER A 468 -16.25 -13.83 56.35
CA SER A 468 -15.21 -13.62 55.33
C SER A 468 -15.24 -14.46 54.04
N SER A 469 -15.36 -13.78 52.90
CA SER A 469 -14.39 -13.75 51.76
C SER A 469 -15.07 -13.18 50.51
N GLY A 470 -14.41 -12.23 49.85
CA GLY A 470 -14.92 -11.57 48.64
C GLY A 470 -15.03 -12.51 47.44
N LEU A 471 -16.17 -12.47 46.75
CA LEU A 471 -16.38 -13.04 45.42
C LEU A 471 -16.25 -11.93 44.37
N ARG A 472 -15.32 -12.10 43.44
CA ARG A 472 -15.17 -11.25 42.24
C ARG A 472 -15.88 -11.97 41.09
N VAL A 473 -16.89 -11.36 40.48
CA VAL A 473 -17.56 -11.88 39.27
C VAL A 473 -17.07 -11.07 38.08
N ILE A 474 -16.55 -11.78 37.08
CA ILE A 474 -16.15 -11.27 35.75
C ILE A 474 -17.18 -11.80 34.75
N ASN A 475 -17.81 -10.89 33.98
CA ASN A 475 -18.15 -10.99 32.55
C ASN A 475 -19.31 -10.06 32.21
N ASP A 476 -19.16 -9.26 31.15
CA ASP A 476 -20.27 -8.71 30.37
C ASP A 476 -19.84 -8.59 28.90
N ASP A 477 -20.14 -9.62 28.10
CA ASP A 477 -20.18 -9.54 26.64
C ASP A 477 -21.57 -9.05 26.21
N CYS A 478 -21.67 -7.80 25.75
CA CYS A 478 -22.90 -7.23 25.19
C CYS A 478 -22.91 -7.33 23.66
N TYR A 479 -23.76 -8.20 23.08
CA TYR A 479 -24.01 -8.24 21.64
C TYR A 479 -25.11 -7.25 21.23
N VAL A 480 -24.86 -6.44 20.21
CA VAL A 480 -25.81 -5.47 19.66
C VAL A 480 -26.48 -6.07 18.41
N HIS A 481 -27.81 -6.19 18.43
CA HIS A 481 -28.60 -6.61 17.27
C HIS A 481 -29.46 -5.48 16.73
N TYR A 482 -29.43 -5.29 15.41
CA TYR A 482 -30.31 -4.41 14.66
C TYR A 482 -31.37 -5.25 13.94
N TYR A 483 -32.62 -4.78 13.88
CA TYR A 483 -33.69 -5.43 13.12
C TYR A 483 -34.47 -4.41 12.30
N ILE A 484 -35.04 -4.88 11.19
CA ILE A 484 -35.86 -4.10 10.27
C ILE A 484 -37.31 -4.19 10.73
N GLN A 485 -37.98 -3.05 10.91
CA GLN A 485 -39.42 -2.99 11.12
C GLN A 485 -40.07 -2.33 9.89
N GLN A 486 -40.94 -3.06 9.21
CA GLN A 486 -41.76 -2.55 8.10
C GLN A 486 -42.95 -1.79 8.69
N GLN A 487 -43.17 -0.53 8.28
CA GLN A 487 -44.38 0.18 8.66
C GLN A 487 -45.57 -0.41 7.89
N ASN A 488 -46.38 -1.24 8.56
CA ASN A 488 -47.75 -1.46 8.09
C ASN A 488 -48.53 -0.17 8.33
N THR A 489 -48.82 0.57 7.27
CA THR A 489 -49.87 1.58 7.25
C THR A 489 -51.22 0.88 7.33
N SER A 490 -51.63 0.45 8.52
CA SER A 490 -53.04 0.20 8.80
C SER A 490 -53.72 1.57 8.89
N VAL A 491 -54.21 2.05 7.74
CA VAL A 491 -55.17 3.16 7.69
C VAL A 491 -56.46 2.65 8.34
N ALA A 492 -56.79 3.23 9.50
CA ALA A 492 -58.09 3.10 10.14
C ALA A 492 -59.09 4.08 9.50
#